data_AF-A0A2V9CLD1-F1
#
_entry.id   AF-A0A2V9CLD1-F1
#
_cell.length_a   1.000
_cell.length_b   1.000
_cell.length_c   1.000
_cell.angle_alpha   90.00
_cell.angle_beta   90.00
_cell.angle_gamma   90.00
#
_symmetry.space_group_name_H-M   'P 1'
#
loop_
_entity.id
_entity.type
_entity.pdbx_description
1 polymer ?
#
loop_
_entity_poly.entity_id
_entity_poly.type
_entity_poly.pdbx_seq_one_letter_code
_entity_poly.pdbx_strand_id
1 'polypeptide(L)'
;MIQSFGSKETEELFHYHHSKRFHAIERVALRKLLQLHAATELRVLASPPGNQLEALRGDRKGRHSIQINDPWRICFVWRDSHCYVPPVHPGEILREDFMKPLGLTVNKLALELHVPATRIGEIVHERRRITAETALRLARYFHTNAEFWLNLQNFYDLEVSRRSGKVSEIERQVHPAPSLAS
;
A
#
# COMPACT_ATOMS: atom_id res chain seq x y z
N MET A 1 8.58 -4.92 -0.15
CA MET A 1 8.78 -3.56 0.42
C MET A 1 9.83 -2.78 -0.38
N ILE A 2 9.57 -1.52 -0.74
CA ILE A 2 10.56 -0.64 -1.41
C ILE A 2 11.81 -0.52 -0.54
N GLN A 3 13.03 -0.71 -1.06
CA GLN A 3 14.31 -0.61 -0.29
C GLN A 3 15.02 0.74 -0.35
N SER A 4 14.87 1.43 -1.46
CA SER A 4 15.63 2.63 -1.78
C SER A 4 14.88 3.44 -2.82
N PHE A 5 15.14 4.74 -2.90
CA PHE A 5 14.53 5.62 -3.89
C PHE A 5 15.53 6.05 -4.95
N GLY A 6 15.05 6.20 -6.18
CA GLY A 6 15.84 6.77 -7.27
C GLY A 6 16.03 8.29 -7.16
N SER A 7 15.29 8.97 -6.28
CA SER A 7 15.46 10.39 -6.00
C SER A 7 15.00 10.75 -4.58
N LYS A 8 15.62 11.77 -4.00
CA LYS A 8 15.30 12.29 -2.66
C LYS A 8 13.87 12.80 -2.58
N GLU A 9 13.35 13.43 -3.63
CA GLU A 9 11.98 13.95 -3.65
C GLU A 9 10.93 12.83 -3.62
N THR A 10 11.24 11.67 -4.22
CA THR A 10 10.35 10.50 -4.16
C THR A 10 10.36 9.88 -2.77
N GLU A 11 11.54 9.84 -2.14
CA GLU A 11 11.70 9.45 -0.73
C GLU A 11 10.95 10.41 0.21
N GLU A 12 11.09 11.72 0.01
CA GLU A 12 10.38 12.75 0.78
C GLU A 12 8.86 12.61 0.62
N LEU A 13 8.36 12.44 -0.61
CA LEU A 13 6.96 12.15 -0.88
C LEU A 13 6.50 10.86 -0.19
N PHE A 14 7.32 9.82 -0.25
CA PHE A 14 7.06 8.56 0.44
C PHE A 14 7.02 8.77 1.96
N HIS A 15 7.81 9.68 2.54
CA HIS A 15 7.74 10.03 3.96
C HIS A 15 6.67 11.12 4.29
N TYR A 16 5.83 11.48 3.31
CA TYR A 16 4.79 12.53 3.32
C TYR A 16 5.32 13.89 3.75
N HIS A 17 6.52 14.19 3.32
CA HIS A 17 6.92 15.58 3.18
C HIS A 17 6.22 16.13 1.93
N HIS A 18 5.60 17.30 2.10
CA HIS A 18 4.91 17.94 1.00
C HIS A 18 5.90 18.27 -0.12
N SER A 19 5.57 17.85 -1.33
CA SER A 19 6.40 18.10 -2.51
C SER A 19 5.73 19.09 -3.44
N LYS A 20 6.31 20.29 -3.58
CA LYS A 20 5.85 21.29 -4.57
C LYS A 20 5.85 20.73 -6.00
N ARG A 21 6.72 19.76 -6.31
CA ARG A 21 6.78 19.14 -7.64
C ARG A 21 5.65 18.14 -7.86
N PHE A 22 5.27 17.42 -6.82
CA PHE A 22 4.29 16.32 -6.92
C PHE A 22 2.93 16.66 -6.33
N HIS A 23 2.67 17.89 -5.88
CA HIS A 23 1.43 18.28 -5.20
C HIS A 23 0.17 17.84 -5.95
N ALA A 24 0.18 17.87 -7.29
CA ALA A 24 -0.97 17.54 -8.13
C ALA A 24 -1.28 16.03 -8.18
N ILE A 25 -0.26 15.20 -7.90
CA ILE A 25 -0.35 13.74 -7.97
C ILE A 25 -0.09 13.08 -6.61
N GLU A 26 0.21 13.85 -5.58
CA GLU A 26 0.76 13.42 -4.29
C GLU A 26 0.00 12.21 -3.72
N ARG A 27 -1.33 12.32 -3.63
CA ARG A 27 -2.18 11.26 -3.05
C ARG A 27 -2.25 10.00 -3.91
N VAL A 28 -2.23 10.12 -5.24
CA VAL A 28 -2.25 8.96 -6.15
C VAL A 28 -0.88 8.28 -6.17
N ALA A 29 0.20 9.08 -6.26
CA ALA A 29 1.57 8.62 -6.22
C ALA A 29 1.84 7.86 -4.92
N LEU A 30 1.39 8.41 -3.80
CA LEU A 30 1.50 7.80 -2.49
C LEU A 30 0.78 6.45 -2.39
N ARG A 31 -0.50 6.37 -2.80
CA ARG A 31 -1.24 5.08 -2.83
C ARG A 31 -0.50 4.02 -3.62
N LYS A 32 0.10 4.40 -4.75
CA LYS A 32 0.85 3.48 -5.61
C LYS A 32 2.19 3.07 -5.02
N LEU A 33 2.90 3.97 -4.34
CA LEU A 33 4.10 3.63 -3.59
C LEU A 33 3.78 2.67 -2.43
N LEU A 34 2.64 2.85 -1.75
CA LEU A 34 2.17 1.93 -0.72
C LEU A 34 1.81 0.55 -1.26
N GLN A 35 1.12 0.48 -2.41
CA GLN A 35 0.87 -0.80 -3.09
C GLN A 35 2.19 -1.50 -3.44
N LEU A 36 3.14 -0.77 -4.04
CA LEU A 36 4.49 -1.27 -4.35
C LEU A 36 5.21 -1.76 -3.10
N HIS A 37 5.08 -1.03 -2.00
CA HIS A 37 5.68 -1.39 -0.72
C HIS A 37 5.07 -2.65 -0.10
N ALA A 38 3.74 -2.79 -0.12
CA ALA A 38 3.02 -3.91 0.48
C ALA A 38 3.07 -5.20 -0.35
N ALA A 39 3.33 -5.09 -1.66
CA ALA A 39 3.43 -6.25 -2.54
C ALA A 39 4.57 -7.19 -2.09
N THR A 40 4.22 -8.48 -1.99
CA THR A 40 5.17 -9.58 -1.76
C THR A 40 5.63 -10.22 -3.07
N GLU A 41 4.89 -10.00 -4.16
CA GLU A 41 5.14 -10.59 -5.46
C GLU A 41 4.77 -9.59 -6.57
N LEU A 42 5.59 -9.52 -7.62
CA LEU A 42 5.43 -8.55 -8.71
C LEU A 42 4.04 -8.62 -9.37
N ARG A 43 3.49 -9.83 -9.55
CA ARG A 43 2.18 -10.01 -10.21
C ARG A 43 1.03 -9.30 -9.50
N VAL A 44 1.13 -9.09 -8.19
CA VAL A 44 0.09 -8.42 -7.39
C VAL A 44 -0.10 -6.98 -7.85
N LEU A 45 0.96 -6.34 -8.37
CA LEU A 45 0.90 -4.97 -8.86
C LEU A 45 0.16 -4.83 -10.19
N ALA A 46 -0.12 -5.93 -10.89
CA ALA A 46 -0.95 -5.92 -12.09
C ALA A 46 -2.46 -5.94 -11.75
N SER A 47 -2.84 -6.34 -10.53
CA SER A 47 -4.25 -6.49 -10.15
C SER A 47 -5.02 -5.17 -10.01
N PRO A 48 -4.45 -4.07 -9.45
CA PRO A 48 -5.11 -2.76 -9.47
C PRO A 48 -5.24 -2.26 -10.93
N PRO A 49 -6.45 -2.00 -11.46
CA PRO A 49 -6.64 -1.69 -12.88
C PRO A 49 -5.87 -0.46 -13.37
N GLY A 50 -5.69 0.53 -12.49
CA GLY A 50 -4.95 1.76 -12.81
C GLY A 50 -3.44 1.62 -12.77
N ASN A 51 -2.87 0.46 -12.45
CA ASN A 51 -1.42 0.31 -12.34
C ASN A 51 -0.73 0.12 -13.69
N GLN A 52 -1.37 -0.49 -14.68
CA GLN A 52 -0.78 -0.75 -16.01
C GLN A 52 0.69 -1.22 -15.89
N LEU A 53 0.91 -2.30 -15.13
CA LEU A 53 2.25 -2.79 -14.84
C LEU A 53 2.99 -3.15 -16.14
N GLU A 54 4.15 -2.52 -16.36
CA GLU A 54 4.95 -2.70 -17.57
C GLU A 54 6.39 -3.11 -17.21
N ALA A 55 6.91 -4.13 -17.91
CA ALA A 55 8.35 -4.44 -17.90
C ALA A 55 9.05 -3.56 -18.94
N LEU A 56 10.00 -2.74 -18.50
CA LEU A 56 10.69 -1.79 -19.37
C LEU A 56 11.70 -2.50 -20.29
N ARG A 57 11.85 -1.95 -21.51
CA ARG A 57 12.71 -2.50 -22.58
C ARG A 57 13.93 -1.63 -22.85
N GLY A 58 14.83 -2.11 -23.71
CA GLY A 58 16.07 -1.41 -24.09
C GLY A 58 17.02 -1.21 -22.91
N ASP A 59 17.60 -0.02 -22.79
CA ASP A 59 18.55 0.36 -21.73
C ASP A 59 17.97 0.28 -20.31
N ARG A 60 16.65 0.11 -20.20
CA ARG A 60 15.92 -0.02 -18.92
C ARG A 60 15.50 -1.44 -18.60
N LYS A 61 16.00 -2.44 -19.34
CA LYS A 61 15.74 -3.87 -19.09
C LYS A 61 16.04 -4.24 -17.64
N GLY A 62 15.13 -4.98 -17.01
CA GLY A 62 15.20 -5.34 -15.59
C GLY A 62 14.52 -4.34 -14.63
N ARG A 63 13.95 -3.26 -15.17
CA ARG A 63 13.09 -2.31 -14.44
C ARG A 63 11.63 -2.51 -14.83
N HIS A 64 10.74 -2.09 -13.93
CA HIS A 64 9.30 -2.11 -14.12
C HIS A 64 8.72 -0.72 -13.92
N SER A 65 7.49 -0.50 -14.37
CA SER A 65 6.75 0.70 -13.99
C SER A 65 5.27 0.45 -13.72
N ILE A 66 4.70 1.28 -12.83
CA ILE A 66 3.26 1.42 -12.65
C ILE A 66 2.84 2.87 -12.94
N GLN A 67 1.70 3.04 -13.60
CA GLN A 67 1.15 4.34 -13.99
C GLN A 67 0.57 5.09 -12.79
N ILE A 68 0.76 6.41 -12.75
CA ILE A 68 0.05 7.34 -11.85
C ILE A 68 -1.06 8.04 -12.63
N ASN A 69 -0.70 8.66 -13.76
CA ASN A 69 -1.57 9.31 -14.76
C ASN A 69 -0.73 9.60 -16.03
N ASP A 70 -1.30 10.24 -17.06
CA ASP A 70 -0.49 10.92 -18.07
C ASP A 70 -0.04 12.28 -17.49
N PRO A 71 1.26 12.57 -17.29
CA PRO A 71 2.48 11.93 -17.82
C PRO A 71 3.31 11.10 -16.79
N TRP A 72 2.78 10.78 -15.62
CA TRP A 72 3.58 10.24 -14.51
C TRP A 72 3.50 8.72 -14.34
N ARG A 73 4.67 8.09 -14.16
CA ARG A 73 4.81 6.67 -13.76
C ARG A 73 5.88 6.49 -12.70
N ILE A 74 5.70 5.52 -11.82
CA ILE A 74 6.72 5.08 -10.87
C ILE A 74 7.55 4.02 -11.57
N CYS A 75 8.84 4.28 -11.77
CA CYS A 75 9.79 3.29 -12.27
C CYS A 75 10.54 2.66 -11.08
N PHE A 76 10.65 1.33 -11.04
CA PHE A 76 11.28 0.63 -9.93
C PHE A 76 12.02 -0.64 -10.38
N VAL A 77 12.94 -1.09 -9.54
CA VAL A 77 13.55 -2.41 -9.63
C VAL A 77 12.91 -3.28 -8.55
N TRP A 78 12.56 -4.52 -8.88
CA TRP A 78 12.00 -5.47 -7.93
C TRP A 78 13.14 -6.30 -7.31
N ARG A 79 13.57 -5.93 -6.10
CA ARG A 79 14.55 -6.62 -5.24
C ARG A 79 14.10 -6.44 -3.78
N ASP A 80 14.65 -7.24 -2.87
CA ASP A 80 14.19 -7.47 -1.49
C ASP A 80 13.94 -6.20 -0.63
N SER A 81 13.55 -6.35 0.64
CA SER A 81 12.61 -5.44 1.32
C SER A 81 13.20 -4.30 2.18
N HIS A 82 12.55 -3.10 2.25
CA HIS A 82 12.12 -2.29 3.45
C HIS A 82 12.01 -0.76 3.23
N CYS A 83 10.86 -0.08 3.52
CA CYS A 83 10.81 1.38 3.75
C CYS A 83 9.45 1.93 4.28
N TYR A 84 9.44 3.07 4.97
CA TYR A 84 8.27 3.61 5.67
C TYR A 84 7.52 4.80 5.02
N VAL A 85 6.21 4.65 4.82
CA VAL A 85 5.22 5.66 4.39
C VAL A 85 4.35 6.07 5.58
N PRO A 86 3.78 7.27 5.60
CA PRO A 86 2.66 7.53 6.50
C PRO A 86 1.44 6.63 6.19
N PRO A 87 0.40 6.61 7.03
CA PRO A 87 -0.56 5.52 6.99
C PRO A 87 -1.73 5.86 6.06
N VAL A 88 -1.76 5.30 4.85
CA VAL A 88 -3.02 5.19 4.09
C VAL A 88 -3.77 3.96 4.58
N HIS A 89 -5.02 4.15 4.99
CA HIS A 89 -5.86 3.04 5.39
C HIS A 89 -6.09 2.10 4.19
N PRO A 90 -6.00 0.76 4.34
CA PRO A 90 -6.21 -0.18 3.24
C PRO A 90 -7.56 -0.01 2.53
N GLY A 91 -8.57 0.48 3.26
CA GLY A 91 -9.87 0.86 2.75
C GLY A 91 -9.87 1.99 1.72
N GLU A 92 -8.96 2.97 1.84
CA GLU A 92 -8.78 3.99 0.81
C GLU A 92 -8.23 3.35 -0.48
N ILE A 93 -7.25 2.45 -0.38
CA ILE A 93 -6.72 1.73 -1.55
C ILE A 93 -7.81 0.85 -2.17
N LEU A 94 -8.56 0.09 -1.37
CA LEU A 94 -9.69 -0.70 -1.85
C LEU A 94 -10.71 0.17 -2.62
N ARG A 95 -11.07 1.32 -2.06
CA ARG A 95 -12.02 2.26 -2.65
C ARG A 95 -11.50 2.86 -3.96
N GLU A 96 -10.30 3.42 -3.93
CA GLU A 96 -9.78 4.27 -5.00
C GLU A 96 -9.09 3.48 -6.11
N ASP A 97 -8.41 2.36 -5.79
CA ASP A 97 -7.60 1.61 -6.74
C ASP A 97 -8.25 0.34 -7.26
N PHE A 98 -9.33 -0.15 -6.64
CA PHE A 98 -10.05 -1.34 -7.07
C PHE A 98 -11.51 -1.05 -7.37
N MET A 99 -12.26 -0.54 -6.39
CA MET A 99 -13.71 -0.40 -6.53
C MET A 99 -14.12 0.65 -7.56
N LYS A 100 -13.62 1.89 -7.44
CA LYS A 100 -13.95 2.97 -8.39
C LYS A 100 -13.58 2.60 -9.84
N PRO A 101 -12.37 2.11 -10.15
CA PRO A 101 -12.02 1.73 -11.52
C PRO A 101 -12.87 0.59 -12.10
N LEU A 102 -13.34 -0.33 -11.26
CA LEU A 102 -14.18 -1.47 -11.68
C LEU A 102 -15.70 -1.17 -11.64
N GLY A 103 -16.10 0.05 -11.29
CA GLY A 103 -17.50 0.42 -11.13
C GLY A 103 -18.23 -0.39 -10.05
N LEU A 104 -17.50 -0.82 -9.00
CA LEU A 104 -18.06 -1.63 -7.92
C LEU A 104 -18.66 -0.76 -6.82
N THR A 105 -19.89 -1.07 -6.43
CA THR A 105 -20.51 -0.53 -5.21
C THR A 105 -20.15 -1.38 -4.00
N VAL A 106 -20.31 -0.82 -2.79
CA VAL A 106 -20.15 -1.57 -1.53
C VAL A 106 -21.03 -2.82 -1.52
N ASN A 107 -22.30 -2.70 -1.92
CA ASN A 107 -23.24 -3.83 -1.95
C ASN A 107 -22.82 -4.91 -2.94
N LYS A 108 -22.38 -4.51 -4.14
CA LYS A 108 -21.90 -5.46 -5.15
C LYS A 108 -20.66 -6.21 -4.64
N LEU A 109 -19.67 -5.50 -4.11
CA LEU A 109 -18.48 -6.15 -3.56
C LEU A 109 -18.83 -7.06 -2.36
N ALA A 110 -19.72 -6.64 -1.48
CA ALA A 110 -20.14 -7.45 -0.34
C ALA A 110 -20.80 -8.79 -0.77
N LEU A 111 -21.63 -8.74 -1.81
CA LEU A 111 -22.24 -9.93 -2.42
C LEU A 111 -21.16 -10.89 -2.96
N GLU A 112 -20.24 -10.39 -3.78
CA GLU A 112 -19.15 -11.18 -4.37
C GLU A 112 -18.25 -11.82 -3.30
N LEU A 113 -17.97 -11.08 -2.23
CA LEU A 113 -17.14 -11.55 -1.12
C LEU A 113 -17.91 -12.43 -0.13
N HIS A 114 -19.23 -12.55 -0.25
CA HIS A 114 -20.10 -13.27 0.68
C HIS A 114 -19.95 -12.80 2.13
N VAL A 115 -20.01 -11.48 2.35
CA VAL A 115 -19.94 -10.84 3.68
C VAL A 115 -21.00 -9.74 3.82
N PRO A 116 -21.35 -9.33 5.05
CA PRO A 116 -22.29 -8.22 5.25
C PRO A 116 -21.80 -6.92 4.60
N ALA A 117 -22.70 -6.18 3.94
CA ALA A 117 -22.38 -4.90 3.31
C ALA A 117 -21.85 -3.86 4.29
N THR A 118 -22.30 -3.91 5.56
CA THR A 118 -21.76 -3.06 6.64
C THR A 118 -20.27 -3.27 6.85
N ARG A 119 -19.77 -4.51 6.76
CA ARG A 119 -18.34 -4.83 6.88
C ARG A 119 -17.53 -4.13 5.81
N ILE A 120 -17.95 -4.22 4.54
CA ILE A 120 -17.26 -3.58 3.41
C ILE A 120 -17.40 -2.05 3.49
N GLY A 121 -18.59 -1.55 3.87
CA GLY A 121 -18.82 -0.13 4.07
C GLY A 121 -17.88 0.47 5.11
N GLU A 122 -17.74 -0.15 6.28
CA GLU A 122 -16.84 0.34 7.33
C GLU A 122 -15.36 0.31 6.90
N ILE A 123 -14.93 -0.72 6.14
CA ILE A 123 -13.57 -0.78 5.60
C ILE A 123 -13.35 0.37 4.60
N VAL A 124 -14.25 0.54 3.64
CA VAL A 124 -14.18 1.57 2.58
C VAL A 124 -14.22 2.99 3.16
N HIS A 125 -14.89 3.21 4.30
CA HIS A 125 -14.90 4.49 5.01
C HIS A 125 -13.80 4.61 6.06
N GLU A 126 -12.84 3.68 6.09
CA GLU A 126 -11.64 3.75 6.94
C GLU A 126 -11.96 3.69 8.44
N ARG A 127 -13.08 3.02 8.78
CA ARG A 127 -13.58 2.82 10.16
C ARG A 127 -13.36 1.40 10.67
N ARG A 128 -12.98 0.47 9.81
CA ARG A 128 -12.74 -0.93 10.14
C ARG A 128 -11.48 -1.44 9.44
N ARG A 129 -10.66 -2.18 10.21
CA ARG A 129 -9.50 -2.92 9.71
C ARG A 129 -9.87 -4.11 8.82
N ILE A 130 -8.96 -4.49 7.93
CA ILE A 130 -9.03 -5.75 7.19
C ILE A 130 -8.53 -6.90 8.08
N THR A 131 -9.37 -7.92 8.28
CA THR A 131 -9.00 -9.17 8.98
C THR A 131 -8.40 -10.19 8.02
N ALA A 132 -7.72 -11.23 8.53
CA ALA A 132 -7.18 -12.32 7.71
C ALA A 132 -8.27 -12.99 6.85
N GLU A 133 -9.45 -13.25 7.42
CA GLU A 133 -10.59 -13.78 6.67
C GLU A 133 -11.01 -12.85 5.52
N THR A 134 -11.08 -11.54 5.77
CA THR A 134 -11.45 -10.56 4.74
C THR A 134 -10.36 -10.44 3.67
N ALA A 135 -9.09 -10.51 4.06
CA ALA A 135 -7.94 -10.51 3.16
C ALA A 135 -7.96 -11.71 2.21
N LEU A 136 -8.28 -12.92 2.69
CA LEU A 136 -8.44 -14.12 1.86
C LEU A 136 -9.56 -13.95 0.83
N ARG A 137 -10.69 -13.37 1.23
CA ARG A 137 -11.83 -13.11 0.32
C ARG A 137 -11.44 -12.09 -0.76
N LEU A 138 -10.82 -10.98 -0.36
CA LEU A 138 -10.33 -9.95 -1.30
C LEU A 138 -9.27 -10.51 -2.24
N ALA A 139 -8.35 -11.34 -1.74
CA ALA A 139 -7.33 -12.02 -2.52
C ALA A 139 -7.94 -12.87 -3.63
N ARG A 140 -8.94 -13.69 -3.27
CA ARG A 140 -9.65 -14.54 -4.21
C ARG A 140 -10.38 -13.73 -5.29
N TYR A 141 -11.07 -12.66 -4.91
CA TYR A 141 -11.88 -11.87 -5.83
C TYR A 141 -11.03 -11.00 -6.78
N PHE A 142 -10.00 -10.32 -6.26
CA PHE A 142 -9.17 -9.40 -7.05
C PHE A 142 -7.93 -10.05 -7.66
N HIS A 143 -7.79 -11.38 -7.58
CA HIS A 143 -6.59 -12.10 -8.03
C HIS A 143 -5.30 -11.51 -7.43
N THR A 144 -5.33 -11.24 -6.12
CA THR A 144 -4.17 -10.81 -5.33
C THR A 144 -3.82 -11.92 -4.32
N ASN A 145 -2.88 -11.68 -3.41
CA ASN A 145 -2.63 -12.57 -2.27
C ASN A 145 -3.12 -11.92 -0.96
N ALA A 146 -3.33 -12.73 0.08
CA ALA A 146 -3.86 -12.23 1.35
C ALA A 146 -2.84 -11.38 2.10
N GLU A 147 -1.57 -11.72 1.95
CA GLU A 147 -0.41 -11.02 2.50
C GLU A 147 -0.37 -9.57 2.01
N PHE A 148 -0.71 -9.28 0.75
CA PHE A 148 -0.79 -7.90 0.25
C PHE A 148 -1.74 -7.05 1.10
N TRP A 149 -2.95 -7.54 1.37
CA TRP A 149 -3.95 -6.81 2.16
C TRP A 149 -3.55 -6.69 3.63
N LEU A 150 -2.99 -7.76 4.20
CA LEU A 150 -2.52 -7.75 5.58
C LEU A 150 -1.28 -6.87 5.75
N ASN A 151 -0.39 -6.79 4.76
CA ASN A 151 0.76 -5.91 4.78
C ASN A 151 0.33 -4.45 4.75
N LEU A 152 -0.66 -4.08 3.92
CA LEU A 152 -1.25 -2.75 3.96
C LEU A 152 -1.82 -2.43 5.34
N GLN A 153 -2.53 -3.38 5.96
CA GLN A 153 -3.11 -3.20 7.29
C GLN A 153 -2.04 -3.07 8.38
N ASN A 154 -1.05 -3.96 8.41
CA ASN A 154 0.05 -3.94 9.35
C ASN A 154 0.83 -2.63 9.24
N PHE A 155 1.05 -2.18 8.01
CA PHE A 155 1.71 -0.92 7.70
C PHE A 155 0.95 0.25 8.32
N TYR A 156 -0.35 0.34 8.05
CA TYR A 156 -1.24 1.36 8.59
C TYR A 156 -1.27 1.33 10.13
N ASP A 157 -1.48 0.15 10.74
CA ASP A 157 -1.63 -0.02 12.19
C ASP A 157 -0.34 0.38 12.95
N LEU A 158 0.82 -0.03 12.43
CA LEU A 158 2.12 0.34 12.99
C LEU A 158 2.34 1.85 12.92
N GLU A 159 2.03 2.47 11.79
CA GLU A 159 2.33 3.88 11.58
C GLU A 159 1.37 4.82 12.32
N VAL A 160 0.09 4.47 12.40
CA VAL A 160 -0.85 5.18 13.28
C VAL A 160 -0.39 5.09 14.74
N SER A 161 0.06 3.91 15.18
CA SER A 161 0.62 3.73 16.52
C SER A 161 1.87 4.57 16.73
N ARG A 162 2.76 4.64 15.73
CA ARG A 162 3.98 5.46 15.81
C ARG A 162 3.69 6.93 16.00
N ARG A 163 2.71 7.44 15.25
CA ARG A 163 2.28 8.85 15.29
C ARG A 163 1.47 9.23 16.51
N SER A 164 0.89 8.27 17.22
CA SER A 164 0.04 8.52 18.39
C SER A 164 0.79 8.98 19.65
N GLY A 165 2.13 9.15 19.57
CA GLY A 165 2.98 9.49 20.71
C GLY A 165 3.32 8.29 21.62
N LYS A 166 2.69 7.13 21.40
CA LYS A 166 2.95 5.89 22.15
C LYS A 166 4.39 5.39 22.04
N VAL A 167 5.11 5.72 20.96
CA VAL A 167 6.51 5.29 20.76
C VAL A 167 7.38 5.81 21.90
N SER A 168 7.31 7.10 22.19
CA SER A 168 8.11 7.71 23.25
C SER A 168 7.73 7.18 24.64
N GLU A 169 6.49 6.72 24.83
CA GLU A 169 6.08 6.05 26.06
C GLU A 169 6.69 4.63 26.15
N ILE A 170 6.60 3.86 25.07
CA ILE A 170 7.18 2.51 24.96
C ILE A 170 8.69 2.58 25.18
N GLU A 171 9.40 3.50 24.54
CA GLU A 171 10.86 3.68 24.70
C GLU A 171 11.28 3.98 26.15
N ARG A 172 10.42 4.66 26.92
CA ARG A 172 10.68 4.93 28.34
C ARG A 172 10.40 3.73 29.24
N GLN A 173 9.39 2.93 28.92
CA GLN A 173 8.92 1.82 29.78
C GLN A 173 9.59 0.48 29.44
N VAL A 174 10.01 0.28 28.19
CA VAL A 174 10.52 -0.99 27.69
C VAL A 174 12.04 -0.89 27.49
N HIS A 175 12.79 -1.54 28.37
CA HIS A 175 14.23 -1.69 28.20
C HIS A 175 14.53 -2.79 27.17
N PRO A 176 15.40 -2.55 26.18
CA PRO A 176 15.84 -3.59 25.26
C PRO A 176 16.46 -4.75 26.02
N ALA A 177 16.18 -5.98 25.57
CA ALA A 177 16.91 -7.14 26.07
C ALA A 177 18.41 -6.97 25.78
N PRO A 178 19.31 -7.54 26.61
CA PRO A 178 20.73 -7.58 26.31
C PRO A 178 20.96 -8.13 24.91
N SER A 179 21.81 -7.46 24.13
CA SER A 179 22.24 -7.97 22.83
C SER A 179 22.84 -9.37 23.02
N LEU A 180 22.31 -10.35 22.29
CA LEU A 180 23.01 -11.62 22.09
C LEU A 180 24.20 -11.34 21.17
N ALA A 181 25.26 -10.73 21.72
CA ALA A 181 26.50 -10.57 21.01
C ALA A 181 27.11 -11.95 20.75
N SER A 182 27.27 -12.29 19.47
CA SER A 182 28.21 -13.27 18.94
C SER A 182 28.67 -12.77 17.58
#